data_AF-A0A7C4F2C2-F1
#
_entry.id   AF-A0A7C4F2C2-F1
#
_cell.length_a   1.000
_cell.length_b   1.000
_cell.length_c   1.000
_cell.angle_alpha   90.00
_cell.angle_beta   90.00
_cell.angle_gamma   90.00
#
_symmetry.space_group_name_H-M   'P 1'
#
loop_
_entity.id
_entity.type
_entity.pdbx_description
1 polymer ?
#
loop_
_entity_poly.entity_id
_entity_poly.type
_entity_poly.pdbx_seq_one_letter_code
_entity_poly.pdbx_strand_id
1 'polypeptide(L)'
;REGWNENATYMLLNYMDEGDIGWYYKEHLRNTLVVTAEKMHHGHADENSIVALVKNSAFLLHDGGYREALPNGAYRADVYHNRIVVRQGRPKGQRLFEFLHDKGVYQPVRTRRVHFKTFREVDVSRTEVTDDKNGYHWDRVITYLKNLKAFVIHDGVRLLKDGEFTISNLLWTQNIHAGGEEYFDTSIDLIGLVGAMSNMKITLEERKRFAWPNKKGERVLIYFQPDGSKKLGVDDEMRCYLPEKCVYQTYSNSFKKGEYVSFTTFLWPHREDEAIEAMLSKLKQVKVDKYPNATAIRIEQPDGATYVCVKHDLSIGLVRPEVRPVYTYEAGEIRYDEFATDAAYLYARLNSNLLKYAFIDGMKLRFRNITVFSSEEPSIIDLTHRPDIDRKGTFKTEKEYWEFELKTKWDSWEDETSV
;
A
#
# COMPACT_ATOMS: atom_id res chain seq x y z
N ARG A 1 -8.03 -11.79 2.38
CA ARG A 1 -8.61 -12.82 1.49
C ARG A 1 -9.99 -13.17 2.02
N GLU A 2 -10.99 -13.40 1.17
CA GLU A 2 -12.38 -13.66 1.61
C GLU A 2 -12.58 -15.08 2.15
N GLY A 3 -11.92 -16.07 1.54
CA GLY A 3 -12.08 -17.48 1.87
C GLY A 3 -11.05 -18.35 1.14
N TRP A 4 -11.33 -19.65 1.07
CA TRP A 4 -10.44 -20.67 0.47
C TRP A 4 -10.99 -21.32 -0.81
N ASN A 5 -12.21 -20.97 -1.21
CA ASN A 5 -12.80 -21.48 -2.44
C ASN A 5 -12.22 -20.76 -3.68
N GLU A 6 -12.39 -21.37 -4.86
CA GLU A 6 -11.91 -20.85 -6.15
C GLU A 6 -12.51 -19.49 -6.54
N ASN A 7 -13.65 -19.13 -5.94
CA ASN A 7 -14.36 -17.88 -6.22
C ASN A 7 -14.02 -16.75 -5.25
N ALA A 8 -13.16 -17.01 -4.25
CA ALA A 8 -12.82 -16.04 -3.23
C ALA A 8 -12.08 -14.83 -3.80
N THR A 9 -12.36 -13.64 -3.26
CA THR A 9 -11.50 -12.47 -3.49
C THR A 9 -10.19 -12.61 -2.70
N TYR A 10 -9.08 -12.51 -3.41
CA TYR A 10 -7.73 -12.70 -2.89
C TYR A 10 -6.77 -11.62 -3.41
N MET A 11 -6.01 -11.01 -2.50
CA MET A 11 -4.88 -10.17 -2.85
C MET A 11 -3.62 -10.74 -2.21
N LEU A 12 -2.54 -10.83 -2.99
CA LEU A 12 -1.21 -11.17 -2.52
C LEU A 12 -0.33 -9.91 -2.52
N LEU A 13 0.10 -9.50 -1.33
CA LEU A 13 1.12 -8.49 -1.11
C LEU A 13 2.46 -9.20 -0.87
N ASN A 14 3.47 -8.92 -1.68
CA ASN A 14 4.85 -9.23 -1.32
C ASN A 14 5.49 -7.98 -0.73
N TYR A 15 5.81 -7.98 0.57
CA TYR A 15 6.48 -6.85 1.22
C TYR A 15 7.95 -7.09 1.53
N MET A 16 8.47 -8.29 1.27
CA MET A 16 9.76 -8.73 1.80
C MET A 16 10.92 -8.33 0.87
N ASP A 17 11.93 -7.71 1.45
CA ASP A 17 13.26 -7.57 0.88
C ASP A 17 14.01 -8.90 0.93
N GLU A 18 15.24 -8.91 0.42
CA GLU A 18 16.11 -10.08 0.48
C GLU A 18 16.30 -10.55 1.93
N GLY A 19 16.61 -9.62 2.85
CA GLY A 19 16.89 -9.90 4.27
C GLY A 19 18.07 -10.86 4.48
N ASP A 20 18.32 -11.21 5.75
CA ASP A 20 19.49 -12.04 6.12
C ASP A 20 19.19 -13.55 6.20
N ILE A 21 17.92 -13.94 6.07
CA ILE A 21 17.50 -15.36 6.17
C ILE A 21 18.16 -16.17 5.06
N GLY A 22 18.78 -17.30 5.41
CA GLY A 22 19.41 -18.20 4.43
C GLY A 22 20.70 -17.64 3.81
N TRP A 23 21.43 -16.78 4.54
CA TRP A 23 22.64 -16.10 4.05
C TRP A 23 23.60 -16.98 3.25
N TYR A 24 24.02 -18.14 3.77
CA TYR A 24 24.97 -19.02 3.06
C TYR A 24 24.44 -19.54 1.72
N TYR A 25 23.14 -19.85 1.64
CA TYR A 25 22.52 -20.23 0.37
C TYR A 25 22.58 -19.07 -0.64
N LYS A 26 22.25 -17.86 -0.20
CA LYS A 26 22.33 -16.64 -1.03
C LYS A 26 23.77 -16.36 -1.46
N GLU A 27 24.74 -16.60 -0.58
CA GLU A 27 26.17 -16.45 -0.89
C GLU A 27 26.64 -17.44 -1.95
N HIS A 28 26.16 -18.69 -1.93
CA HIS A 28 26.42 -19.64 -3.01
C HIS A 28 25.80 -19.18 -4.35
N LEU A 29 24.59 -18.60 -4.32
CA LEU A 29 23.96 -18.02 -5.51
C LEU A 29 24.74 -16.80 -6.06
N ARG A 30 25.26 -15.91 -5.20
CA ARG A 30 26.12 -14.79 -5.62
C ARG A 30 27.32 -15.21 -6.45
N ASN A 31 27.88 -16.39 -6.15
CA ASN A 31 29.04 -16.93 -6.83
C ASN A 31 28.72 -17.66 -8.15
N THR A 32 27.43 -17.87 -8.46
CA THR A 32 26.99 -18.71 -9.60
C THR A 32 26.03 -18.02 -10.56
N LEU A 33 25.50 -16.84 -10.22
CA LEU A 33 24.54 -16.09 -11.02
C LEU A 33 25.13 -14.80 -11.58
N VAL A 34 24.53 -14.29 -12.67
CA VAL A 34 24.80 -12.92 -13.15
C VAL A 34 23.99 -11.96 -12.26
N VAL A 35 24.66 -11.47 -11.22
CA VAL A 35 24.08 -10.83 -10.02
C VAL A 35 23.43 -9.46 -10.26
N THR A 36 23.62 -8.82 -11.42
CA THR A 36 23.26 -7.40 -11.56
C THR A 36 21.77 -7.13 -11.50
N ALA A 37 20.90 -8.06 -11.94
CA ALA A 37 19.46 -7.83 -12.09
C ALA A 37 18.57 -8.67 -11.17
N GLU A 38 19.15 -9.49 -10.28
CA GLU A 38 18.44 -10.55 -9.56
C GLU A 38 18.69 -10.41 -8.06
N LYS A 39 17.65 -10.58 -7.22
CA LYS A 39 17.86 -10.81 -5.78
C LYS A 39 18.59 -12.13 -5.60
N MET A 40 19.36 -12.30 -4.53
CA MET A 40 20.18 -13.51 -4.32
C MET A 40 19.38 -14.73 -3.85
N HIS A 41 18.16 -14.89 -4.37
CA HIS A 41 17.26 -16.04 -4.27
C HIS A 41 16.33 -16.12 -5.50
N HIS A 42 16.79 -15.63 -6.67
CA HIS A 42 16.00 -15.50 -7.90
C HIS A 42 14.79 -14.54 -7.82
N GLY A 43 14.77 -13.65 -6.83
CA GLY A 43 13.70 -12.67 -6.65
C GLY A 43 13.83 -11.43 -7.52
N HIS A 44 12.78 -10.64 -7.54
CA HIS A 44 12.66 -9.40 -8.32
C HIS A 44 12.74 -8.18 -7.38
N ALA A 45 12.85 -6.97 -7.92
CA ALA A 45 12.68 -5.72 -7.16
C ALA A 45 11.19 -5.44 -6.93
N ASP A 46 10.49 -6.36 -6.28
CA ASP A 46 9.04 -6.39 -6.13
C ASP A 46 8.57 -6.14 -4.68
N GLU A 47 9.44 -5.57 -3.84
CA GLU A 47 9.09 -5.26 -2.45
C GLU A 47 7.90 -4.32 -2.37
N ASN A 48 6.99 -4.69 -1.49
CA ASN A 48 5.75 -3.99 -1.19
C ASN A 48 4.78 -3.89 -2.39
N SER A 49 4.93 -4.76 -3.39
CA SER A 49 4.07 -4.84 -4.57
C SER A 49 2.84 -5.73 -4.37
N ILE A 50 1.78 -5.43 -5.14
CA ILE A 50 0.62 -6.31 -5.28
C ILE A 50 0.93 -7.34 -6.37
N VAL A 51 1.32 -8.54 -5.97
CA VAL A 51 1.72 -9.62 -6.88
C VAL A 51 0.51 -10.19 -7.60
N ALA A 52 -0.63 -10.28 -6.93
CA ALA A 52 -1.87 -10.75 -7.54
C ALA A 52 -3.09 -10.13 -6.87
N LEU A 53 -4.12 -9.85 -7.67
CA LEU A 53 -5.49 -9.63 -7.24
C LEU A 53 -6.37 -10.58 -8.04
N VAL A 54 -7.11 -11.44 -7.36
CA VAL A 54 -7.93 -12.49 -7.96
C VAL A 54 -9.34 -12.42 -7.39
N LYS A 55 -10.35 -12.62 -8.23
CA LYS A 55 -11.76 -12.79 -7.84
C LYS A 55 -12.44 -13.73 -8.82
N ASN A 56 -13.28 -14.65 -8.34
CA ASN A 56 -13.99 -15.59 -9.22
C ASN A 56 -13.06 -16.33 -10.20
N SER A 57 -11.88 -16.74 -9.72
CA SER A 57 -10.79 -17.35 -10.51
C SER A 57 -10.21 -16.49 -11.65
N ALA A 58 -10.57 -15.21 -11.76
CA ALA A 58 -10.00 -14.26 -12.71
C ALA A 58 -8.87 -13.46 -12.06
N PHE A 59 -7.70 -13.42 -12.71
CA PHE A 59 -6.65 -12.47 -12.39
C PHE A 59 -7.08 -11.06 -12.82
N LEU A 60 -7.02 -10.11 -11.91
CA LEU A 60 -7.33 -8.69 -12.10
C LEU A 60 -6.08 -7.82 -11.99
N LEU A 61 -5.08 -8.29 -11.25
CA LEU A 61 -3.69 -7.85 -11.29
C LEU A 61 -2.79 -9.10 -11.20
N HIS A 62 -1.63 -9.07 -11.84
CA HIS A 62 -0.62 -10.12 -11.75
C HIS A 62 0.79 -9.52 -11.75
N ASP A 63 1.81 -10.33 -11.46
CA ASP A 63 3.22 -9.93 -11.42
C ASP A 63 3.85 -9.79 -12.82
N GLY A 64 5.02 -9.14 -12.91
CA GLY A 64 5.75 -8.89 -14.16
C GLY A 64 6.26 -10.14 -14.87
N GLY A 65 6.24 -11.30 -14.20
CA GLY A 65 6.69 -12.57 -14.75
C GLY A 65 8.22 -12.70 -14.75
N TYR A 66 8.74 -13.91 -14.95
CA TYR A 66 10.10 -14.25 -14.55
C TYR A 66 11.24 -13.41 -15.18
N ARG A 67 11.43 -13.49 -16.50
CA ARG A 67 12.44 -12.69 -17.25
C ARG A 67 12.26 -12.80 -18.75
N GLU A 68 12.54 -11.71 -19.47
CA GLU A 68 12.44 -11.65 -20.93
C GLU A 68 13.50 -12.49 -21.67
N ALA A 69 14.76 -12.46 -21.23
CA ALA A 69 15.93 -13.03 -21.88
C ALA A 69 17.07 -13.30 -20.89
N LEU A 70 18.22 -13.79 -21.38
CA LEU A 70 19.50 -13.89 -20.66
C LEU A 70 20.50 -12.91 -21.29
N PRO A 71 21.48 -12.35 -20.55
CA PRO A 71 21.83 -12.62 -19.14
C PRO A 71 21.06 -11.75 -18.12
N ASN A 72 20.43 -10.65 -18.55
CA ASN A 72 19.59 -9.78 -17.73
C ASN A 72 18.10 -10.05 -18.01
N GLY A 73 17.21 -9.74 -17.06
CA GLY A 73 15.77 -9.82 -17.28
C GLY A 73 15.06 -8.57 -16.78
N ALA A 74 14.59 -7.71 -17.69
CA ALA A 74 13.97 -6.44 -17.33
C ALA A 74 12.76 -6.59 -16.41
N TYR A 75 11.96 -7.66 -16.55
CA TYR A 75 10.77 -7.90 -15.71
C TYR A 75 11.06 -8.04 -14.21
N ARG A 76 12.34 -8.12 -13.82
CA ARG A 76 12.77 -8.07 -12.42
C ARG A 76 12.90 -6.65 -11.87
N ALA A 77 12.94 -5.62 -12.72
CA ALA A 77 12.99 -4.25 -12.25
C ALA A 77 11.66 -3.83 -11.64
N ASP A 78 11.77 -2.93 -10.65
CA ASP A 78 10.66 -2.39 -9.85
C ASP A 78 9.51 -1.82 -10.70
N VAL A 79 9.82 -1.22 -11.85
CA VAL A 79 8.84 -0.65 -12.77
C VAL A 79 7.85 -1.66 -13.36
N TYR A 80 8.18 -2.96 -13.39
CA TYR A 80 7.29 -4.01 -13.90
C TYR A 80 6.33 -4.58 -12.84
N HIS A 81 6.33 -4.03 -11.63
CA HIS A 81 5.50 -4.51 -10.52
C HIS A 81 4.42 -3.48 -10.12
N ASN A 82 3.35 -3.96 -9.49
CA ASN A 82 2.24 -3.13 -9.01
C ASN A 82 2.62 -2.41 -7.70
N ARG A 83 3.44 -1.36 -7.79
CA ARG A 83 4.08 -0.70 -6.65
C ARG A 83 4.33 0.80 -6.88
N ILE A 84 4.74 1.49 -5.82
CA ILE A 84 5.36 2.81 -5.92
C ILE A 84 6.78 2.65 -6.47
N VAL A 85 7.12 3.53 -7.41
CA VAL A 85 8.48 3.71 -7.94
C VAL A 85 8.88 5.18 -7.79
N VAL A 86 10.10 5.40 -7.29
CA VAL A 86 10.67 6.74 -7.11
C VAL A 86 11.97 6.83 -7.90
N ARG A 87 12.13 7.93 -8.64
CA ARG A 87 13.37 8.28 -9.35
C ARG A 87 13.71 9.74 -9.10
N GLN A 88 15.01 10.03 -9.09
CA GLN A 88 15.51 11.38 -9.05
C GLN A 88 15.36 12.05 -10.43
N GLY A 89 14.98 13.32 -10.43
CA GLY A 89 14.71 14.12 -11.63
C GLY A 89 13.24 14.11 -12.05
N ARG A 90 12.99 14.74 -13.21
CA ARG A 90 11.68 14.88 -13.83
C ARG A 90 11.71 14.41 -15.30
N PRO A 91 10.64 13.79 -15.82
CA PRO A 91 10.51 13.48 -17.23
C PRO A 91 10.68 14.72 -18.12
N LYS A 92 11.46 14.62 -19.20
CA LYS A 92 11.78 15.72 -20.13
C LYS A 92 11.15 15.50 -21.51
N GLY A 93 9.89 15.06 -21.52
CA GLY A 93 9.12 14.81 -22.75
C GLY A 93 9.10 13.36 -23.22
N GLN A 94 9.87 12.47 -22.60
CA GLN A 94 9.72 11.02 -22.78
C GLN A 94 8.47 10.47 -22.08
N ARG A 95 8.07 9.24 -22.42
CA ARG A 95 7.04 8.48 -21.68
C ARG A 95 7.47 8.26 -20.21
N LEU A 96 6.50 8.12 -19.30
CA LEU A 96 6.85 7.97 -17.88
C LEU A 96 7.64 6.68 -17.66
N PHE A 97 7.20 5.59 -18.26
CA PHE A 97 7.87 4.29 -18.18
C PHE A 97 9.33 4.40 -18.62
N GLU A 98 9.61 5.07 -19.75
CA GLU A 98 10.97 5.30 -20.25
C GLU A 98 11.84 6.11 -19.28
N PHE A 99 11.25 7.04 -18.54
CA PHE A 99 11.95 7.78 -17.50
C PHE A 99 12.21 6.94 -16.24
N LEU A 100 11.25 6.11 -15.84
CA LEU A 100 11.35 5.28 -14.63
C LEU A 100 12.25 4.05 -14.83
N HIS A 101 12.22 3.51 -16.05
CA HIS A 101 12.93 2.31 -16.43
C HIS A 101 14.44 2.52 -16.26
N ASP A 102 15.08 1.58 -15.57
CA ASP A 102 16.52 1.55 -15.42
C ASP A 102 17.13 0.36 -16.19
N LYS A 103 18.42 0.09 -15.99
CA LYS A 103 19.11 -1.02 -16.67
C LYS A 103 18.69 -2.41 -16.18
N GLY A 104 17.61 -2.54 -15.40
CA GLY A 104 17.16 -3.77 -14.79
C GLY A 104 17.98 -4.17 -13.56
N VAL A 105 18.78 -3.26 -12.99
CA VAL A 105 19.71 -3.59 -11.91
C VAL A 105 18.95 -3.64 -10.60
N TYR A 106 19.05 -4.76 -9.86
CA TYR A 106 18.40 -4.85 -8.56
C TYR A 106 18.92 -3.74 -7.64
N GLN A 107 17.99 -3.01 -7.03
CA GLN A 107 18.28 -1.95 -6.07
C GLN A 107 17.91 -2.48 -4.67
N PRO A 108 18.87 -2.89 -3.84
CA PRO A 108 18.57 -3.37 -2.51
C PRO A 108 17.84 -2.32 -1.69
N VAL A 109 16.73 -2.73 -1.08
CA VAL A 109 15.96 -1.92 -0.14
C VAL A 109 15.84 -2.64 1.20
N ARG A 110 15.39 -1.92 2.22
CA ARG A 110 15.05 -2.47 3.53
C ARG A 110 13.55 -2.47 3.73
N THR A 111 12.97 -3.56 4.22
CA THR A 111 11.53 -3.65 4.44
C THR A 111 11.16 -3.87 5.90
N ARG A 112 9.94 -3.47 6.27
CA ARG A 112 9.37 -3.75 7.60
C ARG A 112 7.90 -4.09 7.50
N ARG A 113 7.48 -5.10 8.27
CA ARG A 113 6.07 -5.30 8.62
C ARG A 113 5.77 -4.47 9.86
N VAL A 114 4.91 -3.47 9.75
CA VAL A 114 4.49 -2.65 10.90
C VAL A 114 3.40 -3.37 11.68
N HIS A 115 2.24 -3.61 11.04
CA HIS A 115 1.15 -4.39 11.66
C HIS A 115 0.22 -5.01 10.61
N PHE A 116 -0.21 -6.26 10.85
CA PHE A 116 -1.32 -6.90 10.15
C PHE A 116 -2.43 -7.13 11.17
N LYS A 117 -3.64 -6.63 10.90
CA LYS A 117 -4.78 -6.68 11.80
C LYS A 117 -6.03 -7.14 11.06
N THR A 118 -6.85 -7.92 11.74
CA THR A 118 -8.16 -8.39 11.28
C THR A 118 -9.19 -7.82 12.23
N PHE A 119 -10.19 -7.15 11.68
CA PHE A 119 -11.36 -6.62 12.38
C PHE A 119 -12.62 -7.25 11.81
N ARG A 120 -13.80 -6.97 12.39
CA ARG A 120 -15.07 -7.54 11.92
C ARG A 120 -15.35 -7.20 10.46
N GLU A 121 -15.22 -5.93 10.09
CA GLU A 121 -15.61 -5.44 8.75
C GLU A 121 -14.43 -5.22 7.80
N VAL A 122 -13.19 -5.22 8.31
CA VAL A 122 -11.99 -4.97 7.51
C VAL A 122 -10.78 -5.83 7.91
N ASP A 123 -9.86 -6.04 6.98
CA ASP A 123 -8.49 -6.47 7.28
C ASP A 123 -7.52 -5.38 6.86
N VAL A 124 -6.44 -5.19 7.61
CA VAL A 124 -5.47 -4.10 7.38
C VAL A 124 -4.05 -4.65 7.42
N SER A 125 -3.26 -4.33 6.41
CA SER A 125 -1.81 -4.54 6.41
C SER A 125 -1.09 -3.21 6.29
N ARG A 126 -0.08 -2.98 7.14
CA ARG A 126 0.84 -1.85 7.05
C ARG A 126 2.29 -2.32 6.94
N THR A 127 2.98 -1.84 5.92
CA THR A 127 4.34 -2.23 5.54
C THR A 127 5.14 -1.02 5.12
N GLU A 128 6.46 -1.09 5.27
CA GLU A 128 7.37 -0.02 4.90
C GLU A 128 8.50 -0.53 4.00
N VAL A 129 8.96 0.34 3.11
CA VAL A 129 10.19 0.20 2.32
C VAL A 129 11.09 1.41 2.59
N THR A 130 12.38 1.18 2.79
CA THR A 130 13.41 2.23 2.80
C THR A 130 14.41 1.95 1.70
N ASP A 131 14.53 2.88 0.76
CA ASP A 131 15.54 2.87 -0.29
C ASP A 131 16.47 4.07 -0.06
N ASP A 132 17.59 3.81 0.62
CA ASP A 132 18.56 4.83 0.96
C ASP A 132 19.24 5.42 -0.29
N LYS A 133 19.37 4.62 -1.37
CA LYS A 133 20.04 5.02 -2.61
C LYS A 133 19.18 6.01 -3.40
N ASN A 134 17.94 5.61 -3.70
CA ASN A 134 16.98 6.50 -4.37
C ASN A 134 16.46 7.58 -3.41
N GLY A 135 16.65 7.41 -2.09
CA GLY A 135 16.46 8.45 -1.09
C GLY A 135 15.00 8.64 -0.68
N TYR A 136 14.28 7.55 -0.46
CA TYR A 136 12.89 7.59 0.00
C TYR A 136 12.57 6.52 1.05
N HIS A 137 11.60 6.83 1.91
CA HIS A 137 10.88 5.89 2.76
C HIS A 137 9.44 5.84 2.27
N TRP A 138 8.87 4.64 2.19
CA TRP A 138 7.54 4.41 1.64
C TRP A 138 6.74 3.56 2.62
N ASP A 139 5.67 4.14 3.15
CA ASP A 139 4.64 3.52 3.98
C ASP A 139 3.45 3.11 3.10
N ARG A 140 3.05 1.84 3.15
CA ARG A 140 1.87 1.31 2.45
C ARG A 140 0.89 0.73 3.46
N VAL A 141 -0.34 1.21 3.43
CA VAL A 141 -1.48 0.65 4.16
C VAL A 141 -2.50 0.13 3.17
N ILE A 142 -2.79 -1.17 3.22
CA ILE A 142 -3.85 -1.80 2.44
C ILE A 142 -4.98 -2.21 3.39
N THR A 143 -6.18 -1.72 3.11
CA THR A 143 -7.42 -2.10 3.80
C THR A 143 -8.29 -2.91 2.86
N TYR A 144 -8.59 -4.16 3.24
CA TYR A 144 -9.61 -4.99 2.60
C TYR A 144 -10.98 -4.72 3.24
N LEU A 145 -11.91 -4.17 2.45
CA LEU A 145 -13.29 -3.92 2.85
C LEU A 145 -14.14 -5.17 2.60
N LYS A 146 -14.48 -5.93 3.64
CA LYS A 146 -15.10 -7.25 3.50
C LYS A 146 -16.48 -7.20 2.85
N ASN A 147 -17.26 -6.16 3.15
CA ASN A 147 -18.61 -5.96 2.60
C ASN A 147 -18.58 -5.65 1.10
N LEU A 148 -17.60 -4.88 0.63
CA LEU A 148 -17.45 -4.50 -0.78
C LEU A 148 -16.59 -5.48 -1.57
N LYS A 149 -15.86 -6.35 -0.88
CA LYS A 149 -14.80 -7.20 -1.46
C LYS A 149 -13.79 -6.37 -2.26
N ALA A 150 -13.51 -5.17 -1.79
CA ALA A 150 -12.67 -4.16 -2.43
C ALA A 150 -11.49 -3.78 -1.54
N PHE A 151 -10.51 -3.08 -2.11
CA PHE A 151 -9.28 -2.71 -1.42
C PHE A 151 -9.02 -1.21 -1.51
N VAL A 152 -8.63 -0.62 -0.39
CA VAL A 152 -8.11 0.74 -0.34
C VAL A 152 -6.63 0.68 -0.06
N ILE A 153 -5.83 1.39 -0.85
CA ILE A 153 -4.38 1.45 -0.72
C ILE A 153 -4.01 2.90 -0.45
N HIS A 154 -3.42 3.15 0.71
CA HIS A 154 -2.83 4.44 1.05
C HIS A 154 -1.32 4.28 1.03
N ASP A 155 -0.66 5.02 0.15
CA ASP A 155 0.79 5.07 0.03
C ASP A 155 1.29 6.45 0.48
N GLY A 156 2.19 6.48 1.45
CA GLY A 156 2.88 7.69 1.92
C GLY A 156 4.38 7.57 1.66
N VAL A 157 4.94 8.51 0.90
CA VAL A 157 6.34 8.52 0.48
C VAL A 157 7.05 9.72 1.08
N ARG A 158 8.00 9.49 2.00
CA ARG A 158 8.83 10.52 2.61
C ARG A 158 10.20 10.58 1.93
N LEU A 159 10.61 11.76 1.50
CA LEU A 159 11.93 11.96 0.88
C LEU A 159 13.02 12.01 1.95
N LEU A 160 14.13 11.32 1.73
CA LEU A 160 15.26 11.22 2.67
C LEU A 160 16.39 12.21 2.37
N LYS A 161 16.34 12.88 1.22
CA LYS A 161 17.31 13.88 0.76
C LYS A 161 16.63 14.95 -0.09
N ASP A 162 17.25 16.11 -0.17
CA ASP A 162 16.82 17.20 -1.05
C ASP A 162 17.02 16.82 -2.52
N GLY A 163 16.14 17.29 -3.40
CA GLY A 163 16.31 17.13 -4.84
C GLY A 163 15.01 17.18 -5.63
N GLU A 164 15.12 17.13 -6.95
CA GLU A 164 13.97 16.88 -7.82
C GLU A 164 13.68 15.37 -7.83
N PHE A 165 12.42 14.99 -7.65
CA PHE A 165 11.97 13.60 -7.68
C PHE A 165 10.70 13.45 -8.49
N THR A 166 10.54 12.26 -9.05
CA THR A 166 9.30 11.77 -9.65
C THR A 166 8.89 10.49 -8.94
N ILE A 167 7.66 10.48 -8.44
CA ILE A 167 7.09 9.40 -7.64
C ILE A 167 5.83 8.94 -8.36
N SER A 168 5.72 7.65 -8.62
CA SER A 168 4.62 7.09 -9.41
C SER A 168 4.05 5.82 -8.78
N ASN A 169 2.74 5.74 -8.68
CA ASN A 169 2.02 4.52 -8.36
C ASN A 169 1.67 3.79 -9.65
N LEU A 170 2.23 2.59 -9.84
CA LEU A 170 2.10 1.81 -11.08
C LEU A 170 1.17 0.61 -10.85
N LEU A 171 0.24 0.39 -11.78
CA LEU A 171 -0.61 -0.79 -11.84
C LEU A 171 -0.69 -1.30 -13.28
N TRP A 172 -0.57 -2.62 -13.47
CA TRP A 172 -0.48 -3.23 -14.78
C TRP A 172 -1.74 -4.00 -15.16
N THR A 173 -2.13 -3.88 -16.43
CA THR A 173 -3.32 -4.53 -17.01
C THR A 173 -3.11 -4.82 -18.50
N GLN A 174 -4.05 -5.51 -19.16
CA GLN A 174 -4.01 -5.70 -20.63
C GLN A 174 -5.01 -4.79 -21.35
N ASN A 175 -6.23 -4.75 -20.83
CA ASN A 175 -7.34 -4.03 -21.45
C ASN A 175 -7.80 -2.89 -20.56
N ILE A 176 -8.11 -1.75 -21.19
CA ILE A 176 -8.82 -0.63 -20.57
C ILE A 176 -10.15 -0.51 -21.29
N HIS A 177 -11.24 -0.76 -20.56
CA HIS A 177 -12.61 -0.72 -21.10
C HIS A 177 -13.24 0.66 -20.96
N ALA A 178 -12.86 1.38 -19.91
CA ALA A 178 -13.21 2.77 -19.69
C ALA A 178 -12.07 3.48 -18.94
N GLY A 179 -11.93 4.79 -19.14
CA GLY A 179 -10.97 5.62 -18.43
C GLY A 179 -11.45 7.06 -18.34
N GLY A 180 -11.15 7.72 -17.23
CA GLY A 180 -11.51 9.11 -16.97
C GLY A 180 -10.38 9.87 -16.27
N GLU A 181 -10.70 11.04 -15.74
CA GLU A 181 -9.72 11.91 -15.07
C GLU A 181 -9.12 11.29 -13.79
N GLU A 182 -9.79 10.28 -13.23
CA GLU A 182 -9.51 9.75 -11.89
C GLU A 182 -9.48 8.21 -11.86
N TYR A 183 -9.76 7.52 -12.97
CA TYR A 183 -9.97 6.07 -12.94
C TYR A 183 -9.68 5.34 -14.26
N PHE A 184 -9.52 4.03 -14.15
CA PHE A 184 -9.52 3.07 -15.26
C PHE A 184 -10.33 1.81 -14.88
N ASP A 185 -11.22 1.35 -15.76
CA ASP A 185 -11.84 0.02 -15.69
C ASP A 185 -11.06 -0.95 -16.57
N THR A 186 -10.54 -2.03 -15.98
CA THR A 186 -9.51 -2.84 -16.63
C THR A 186 -9.69 -4.35 -16.46
N SER A 187 -9.11 -5.13 -17.38
CA SER A 187 -9.09 -6.60 -17.29
C SER A 187 -7.81 -7.20 -17.89
N ILE A 188 -7.58 -8.48 -17.54
CA ILE A 188 -6.51 -9.31 -18.09
C ILE A 188 -7.14 -10.49 -18.81
N ASP A 189 -6.73 -10.75 -20.05
CA ASP A 189 -7.24 -11.87 -20.84
C ASP A 189 -6.30 -13.08 -20.81
N LEU A 190 -4.99 -12.83 -20.77
CA LEU A 190 -3.94 -13.84 -20.92
C LEU A 190 -2.83 -13.65 -19.89
N ILE A 191 -2.31 -14.73 -19.34
CA ILE A 191 -1.07 -14.71 -18.53
C ILE A 191 0.04 -15.36 -19.33
N GLY A 192 1.10 -14.61 -19.66
CA GLY A 192 2.17 -15.15 -20.49
C GLY A 192 3.01 -16.21 -19.77
N LEU A 193 3.31 -17.29 -20.49
CA LEU A 193 4.07 -18.43 -19.96
C LEU A 193 5.44 -18.63 -20.64
N VAL A 194 5.62 -18.07 -21.84
CA VAL A 194 6.82 -18.30 -22.66
C VAL A 194 7.37 -17.00 -23.20
N GLY A 195 8.69 -16.84 -23.07
CA GLY A 195 9.44 -15.67 -23.53
C GLY A 195 10.51 -15.99 -24.55
N ALA A 196 11.28 -14.96 -24.91
CA ALA A 196 12.39 -15.08 -25.86
C ALA A 196 13.58 -15.89 -25.31
N MET A 197 13.62 -16.17 -23.99
CA MET A 197 14.68 -16.94 -23.33
C MET A 197 14.88 -18.34 -23.94
N SER A 198 13.79 -19.08 -24.21
CA SER A 198 13.87 -20.45 -24.77
C SER A 198 13.84 -20.48 -26.29
N ASN A 199 13.30 -19.44 -26.93
CA ASN A 199 13.25 -19.27 -28.37
C ASN A 199 13.32 -17.78 -28.73
N MET A 200 14.50 -17.30 -29.12
CA MET A 200 14.70 -15.86 -29.43
C MET A 200 13.86 -15.36 -30.60
N LYS A 201 13.35 -16.27 -31.45
CA LYS A 201 12.53 -15.94 -32.62
C LYS A 201 11.03 -16.07 -32.36
N ILE A 202 10.62 -16.37 -31.12
CA ILE A 202 9.21 -16.55 -30.78
C ILE A 202 8.43 -15.26 -31.07
N THR A 203 7.46 -15.38 -31.96
CA THR A 203 6.59 -14.29 -32.37
C THR A 203 5.55 -13.97 -31.29
N LEU A 204 4.95 -12.78 -31.36
CA LEU A 204 3.89 -12.40 -30.43
C LEU A 204 2.68 -13.36 -30.52
N GLU A 205 2.32 -13.81 -31.73
CA GLU A 205 1.22 -14.74 -31.94
C GLU A 205 1.49 -16.11 -31.32
N GLU A 206 2.74 -16.60 -31.39
CA GLU A 206 3.14 -17.79 -30.66
C GLU A 206 3.06 -17.59 -29.15
N ARG A 207 3.53 -16.45 -28.62
CA ARG A 207 3.42 -16.15 -27.18
C ARG A 207 1.97 -16.15 -26.69
N LYS A 208 1.05 -15.53 -27.44
CA LYS A 208 -0.39 -15.53 -27.14
C LYS A 208 -0.97 -16.94 -27.18
N ARG A 209 -0.56 -17.77 -28.15
CA ARG A 209 -1.01 -19.17 -28.28
C ARG A 209 -0.59 -20.04 -27.08
N PHE A 210 0.58 -19.77 -26.51
CA PHE A 210 1.10 -20.50 -25.34
C PHE A 210 0.73 -19.86 -24.00
N ALA A 211 0.15 -18.66 -24.00
CA ALA A 211 -0.29 -17.99 -22.79
C ALA A 211 -1.43 -18.77 -22.12
N TRP A 212 -1.52 -18.66 -20.79
CA TRP A 212 -2.63 -19.20 -20.04
C TRP A 212 -3.88 -18.32 -20.22
N PRO A 213 -5.03 -18.89 -20.63
CA PRO A 213 -6.27 -18.12 -20.74
C PRO A 213 -6.81 -17.77 -19.35
N ASN A 214 -6.98 -16.48 -19.07
CA ASN A 214 -7.58 -16.02 -17.83
C ASN A 214 -9.11 -16.19 -17.86
N LYS A 215 -9.73 -16.32 -16.68
CA LYS A 215 -11.18 -16.35 -16.56
C LYS A 215 -11.76 -14.98 -16.92
N LYS A 216 -12.80 -14.97 -17.77
CA LYS A 216 -13.52 -13.76 -18.21
C LYS A 216 -14.71 -13.45 -17.29
N GLY A 217 -15.29 -12.26 -17.44
CA GLY A 217 -16.50 -11.83 -16.74
C GLY A 217 -16.24 -10.95 -15.51
N GLU A 218 -14.98 -10.79 -15.08
CA GLU A 218 -14.58 -9.89 -14.00
C GLU A 218 -13.67 -8.78 -14.54
N ARG A 219 -13.76 -7.63 -13.91
CA ARG A 219 -12.91 -6.45 -14.13
C ARG A 219 -12.52 -5.85 -12.79
N VAL A 220 -11.57 -4.92 -12.83
CA VAL A 220 -11.24 -4.08 -11.69
C VAL A 220 -11.32 -2.61 -12.08
N LEU A 221 -12.16 -1.88 -11.35
CA LEU A 221 -12.13 -0.43 -11.34
C LEU A 221 -10.95 0.01 -10.46
N ILE A 222 -9.99 0.68 -11.08
CA ILE A 222 -8.84 1.31 -10.45
C ILE A 222 -9.16 2.80 -10.36
N TYR A 223 -9.44 3.29 -9.16
CA TYR A 223 -9.65 4.71 -8.89
C TYR A 223 -8.44 5.30 -8.16
N PHE A 224 -7.92 6.40 -8.68
CA PHE A 224 -6.87 7.21 -8.07
C PHE A 224 -7.50 8.47 -7.50
N GLN A 225 -7.35 8.68 -6.20
CA GLN A 225 -7.89 9.88 -5.57
C GLN A 225 -7.29 11.14 -6.23
N PRO A 226 -8.15 12.08 -6.66
CA PRO A 226 -7.71 13.29 -7.34
C PRO A 226 -6.79 14.14 -6.48
N ASP A 227 -5.79 14.70 -7.13
CA ASP A 227 -4.95 15.76 -6.60
C ASP A 227 -4.49 16.59 -7.79
N GLY A 228 -4.82 17.89 -7.79
CA GLY A 228 -4.54 18.78 -8.91
C GLY A 228 -3.04 18.92 -9.26
N SER A 229 -2.15 18.44 -8.40
CA SER A 229 -0.70 18.39 -8.67
C SER A 229 -0.24 17.10 -9.35
N LYS A 230 -1.05 16.03 -9.28
CA LYS A 230 -0.72 14.70 -9.82
C LYS A 230 -1.33 14.50 -11.21
N LYS A 231 -0.71 13.63 -11.99
CA LYS A 231 -1.17 13.31 -13.35
C LYS A 231 -1.45 11.82 -13.49
N LEU A 232 -2.54 11.47 -14.18
CA LEU A 232 -2.77 10.12 -14.64
C LEU A 232 -2.16 9.90 -16.02
N GLY A 233 -1.84 8.66 -16.33
CA GLY A 233 -1.42 8.27 -17.66
C GLY A 233 -1.39 6.76 -17.85
N VAL A 234 -1.10 6.38 -19.09
CA VAL A 234 -0.99 5.00 -19.53
C VAL A 234 0.24 4.89 -20.41
N ASP A 235 1.11 3.93 -20.11
CA ASP A 235 2.21 3.56 -20.99
C ASP A 235 2.07 2.09 -21.39
N ASP A 236 2.31 1.81 -22.67
CA ASP A 236 2.36 0.45 -23.22
C ASP A 236 3.78 -0.10 -23.14
N GLU A 237 3.93 -1.33 -22.64
CA GLU A 237 5.22 -2.02 -22.61
C GLU A 237 5.05 -3.54 -22.73
N MET A 238 6.11 -4.23 -23.14
CA MET A 238 6.15 -5.68 -23.05
C MET A 238 6.38 -6.11 -21.60
N ARG A 239 5.46 -6.89 -21.01
CA ARG A 239 5.54 -7.39 -19.63
C ARG A 239 4.95 -8.80 -19.56
N CYS A 240 5.50 -9.67 -18.73
CA CYS A 240 5.06 -11.05 -18.65
C CYS A 240 4.92 -11.71 -20.05
N TYR A 241 5.85 -11.37 -20.95
CA TYR A 241 5.90 -11.85 -22.33
C TYR A 241 4.80 -11.35 -23.28
N LEU A 242 3.88 -10.51 -22.83
CA LEU A 242 2.78 -9.96 -23.62
C LEU A 242 2.80 -8.42 -23.58
N PRO A 243 2.22 -7.74 -24.60
CA PRO A 243 1.97 -6.31 -24.50
C PRO A 243 0.96 -6.04 -23.38
N GLU A 244 1.33 -5.17 -22.47
CA GLU A 244 0.51 -4.75 -21.34
C GLU A 244 0.55 -3.23 -21.19
N LYS A 245 -0.38 -2.71 -20.41
CA LYS A 245 -0.57 -1.30 -20.13
C LYS A 245 -0.27 -1.05 -18.66
N CYS A 246 0.64 -0.13 -18.40
CA CYS A 246 0.88 0.43 -17.08
C CYS A 246 -0.01 1.66 -16.92
N VAL A 247 -1.06 1.56 -16.10
CA VAL A 247 -1.83 2.71 -15.65
C VAL A 247 -1.19 3.28 -14.39
N TYR A 248 -1.10 4.60 -14.30
CA TYR A 248 -0.39 5.23 -13.20
C TYR A 248 -0.97 6.57 -12.76
N GLN A 249 -0.68 6.93 -11.51
CA GLN A 249 -0.71 8.30 -11.01
C GLN A 249 0.72 8.73 -10.66
N THR A 250 1.16 9.88 -11.16
CA THR A 250 2.55 10.36 -10.98
C THR A 250 2.59 11.80 -10.48
N TYR A 251 3.64 12.11 -9.73
CA TYR A 251 3.96 13.45 -9.25
C TYR A 251 5.45 13.70 -9.35
N SER A 252 5.82 14.81 -10.00
CA SER A 252 7.21 15.26 -10.11
C SER A 252 7.35 16.65 -9.51
N ASN A 253 8.26 16.85 -8.57
CA ASN A 253 8.55 18.17 -7.99
C ASN A 253 9.96 18.23 -7.38
N SER A 254 10.38 19.43 -6.97
CA SER A 254 11.52 19.65 -6.09
C SER A 254 11.09 19.49 -4.64
N PHE A 255 11.82 18.65 -3.90
CA PHE A 255 11.53 18.30 -2.52
C PHE A 255 12.67 18.65 -1.57
N LYS A 256 12.29 18.91 -0.34
CA LYS A 256 13.17 18.92 0.84
C LYS A 256 13.13 17.59 1.56
N LYS A 257 14.24 17.24 2.20
CA LYS A 257 14.31 16.09 3.10
C LYS A 257 13.19 16.18 4.15
N GLY A 258 12.44 15.10 4.29
CA GLY A 258 11.32 14.99 5.24
C GLY A 258 9.96 15.32 4.65
N GLU A 259 9.88 15.91 3.46
CA GLU A 259 8.60 16.14 2.79
C GLU A 259 7.95 14.82 2.37
N TYR A 260 6.61 14.83 2.35
CA TYR A 260 5.78 13.69 2.00
C TYR A 260 5.05 13.90 0.69
N VAL A 261 4.79 12.80 0.00
CA VAL A 261 3.82 12.67 -1.09
C VAL A 261 2.93 11.49 -0.77
N SER A 262 1.62 11.62 -0.95
CA SER A 262 0.69 10.53 -0.68
C SER A 262 -0.21 10.20 -1.87
N PHE A 263 -0.57 8.93 -2.00
CA PHE A 263 -1.49 8.40 -3.01
C PHE A 263 -2.58 7.61 -2.29
N THR A 264 -3.83 7.76 -2.73
CA THR A 264 -4.93 6.91 -2.28
C THR A 264 -5.55 6.26 -3.49
N THR A 265 -5.51 4.93 -3.53
CA THR A 265 -5.99 4.13 -4.67
C THR A 265 -7.06 3.17 -4.19
N PHE A 266 -8.17 3.09 -4.90
CA PHE A 266 -9.26 2.16 -4.61
C PHE A 266 -9.32 1.12 -5.74
N LEU A 267 -9.20 -0.16 -5.37
CA LEU A 267 -9.34 -1.29 -6.28
C LEU A 267 -10.68 -1.97 -6.00
N TRP A 268 -11.60 -1.86 -6.95
CA TRP A 268 -12.95 -2.43 -6.84
C TRP A 268 -13.16 -3.53 -7.89
N PRO A 269 -12.92 -4.81 -7.54
CA PRO A 269 -13.31 -5.93 -8.38
C PRO A 269 -14.83 -6.01 -8.61
N HIS A 270 -15.28 -6.03 -9.85
CA HIS A 270 -16.70 -6.11 -10.22
C HIS A 270 -16.92 -6.99 -11.45
N ARG A 271 -18.17 -7.39 -11.69
CA ARG A 271 -18.53 -8.07 -12.93
C ARG A 271 -18.51 -7.09 -14.10
N GLU A 272 -18.21 -7.59 -15.29
CA GLU A 272 -18.10 -6.76 -16.51
C GLU A 272 -19.39 -6.03 -16.91
N ASP A 273 -20.55 -6.49 -16.43
CA ASP A 273 -21.86 -5.90 -16.70
C ASP A 273 -22.35 -4.94 -15.61
N GLU A 274 -21.60 -4.76 -14.52
CA GLU A 274 -21.89 -3.77 -13.49
C GLU A 274 -21.50 -2.36 -13.97
N ALA A 275 -22.39 -1.39 -13.75
CA ALA A 275 -22.15 0.00 -14.14
C ALA A 275 -21.16 0.69 -13.20
N ILE A 276 -20.00 1.09 -13.73
CA ILE A 276 -18.91 1.71 -12.97
C ILE A 276 -19.26 3.12 -12.48
N GLU A 277 -20.18 3.83 -13.13
CA GLU A 277 -20.60 5.19 -12.75
C GLU A 277 -21.23 5.21 -11.36
N ALA A 278 -22.03 4.19 -11.04
CA ALA A 278 -22.64 4.03 -9.72
C ALA A 278 -21.61 3.65 -8.63
N MET A 279 -20.48 3.07 -9.02
CA MET A 279 -19.37 2.76 -8.12
C MET A 279 -18.54 4.02 -7.85
N LEU A 280 -18.15 4.73 -8.92
CA LEU A 280 -17.42 5.99 -8.87
C LEU A 280 -18.16 7.05 -8.08
N SER A 281 -19.48 7.16 -8.24
CA SER A 281 -20.29 8.15 -7.53
C SER A 281 -20.24 8.00 -6.01
N LYS A 282 -19.88 6.81 -5.50
CA LYS A 282 -19.76 6.52 -4.06
C LYS A 282 -18.42 6.94 -3.49
N LEU A 283 -17.37 7.07 -4.30
CA LEU A 283 -16.04 7.43 -3.83
C LEU A 283 -15.96 8.94 -3.66
N LYS A 284 -15.55 9.40 -2.47
CA LYS A 284 -15.44 10.81 -2.10
C LYS A 284 -14.11 11.08 -1.42
N GLN A 285 -13.49 12.20 -1.78
CA GLN A 285 -12.34 12.74 -1.06
C GLN A 285 -12.78 13.24 0.32
N VAL A 286 -11.91 13.01 1.31
CA VAL A 286 -12.06 13.51 2.67
C VAL A 286 -11.11 14.69 2.88
N LYS A 287 -11.55 15.75 3.54
CA LYS A 287 -10.65 16.85 3.91
C LYS A 287 -9.78 16.41 5.09
N VAL A 288 -8.46 16.44 4.89
CA VAL A 288 -7.47 16.07 5.91
C VAL A 288 -6.58 17.26 6.23
N ASP A 289 -6.52 17.67 7.49
CA ASP A 289 -5.77 18.87 7.92
C ASP A 289 -4.24 18.65 7.93
N LYS A 290 -3.79 17.41 8.00
CA LYS A 290 -2.38 17.00 7.91
C LYS A 290 -2.01 16.36 6.56
N TYR A 291 -2.75 16.64 5.49
CA TYR A 291 -2.33 16.22 4.15
C TYR A 291 -0.97 16.87 3.78
N PRO A 292 0.00 16.15 3.19
CA PRO A 292 -0.03 14.75 2.72
C PRO A 292 0.44 13.70 3.75
N ASN A 293 0.86 14.09 4.95
CA ASN A 293 1.31 13.19 6.02
C ASN A 293 0.21 12.25 6.56
N ALA A 294 -1.05 12.54 6.22
CA ALA A 294 -2.19 11.66 6.44
C ALA A 294 -3.15 11.76 5.25
N THR A 295 -3.89 10.68 5.00
CA THR A 295 -4.86 10.59 3.92
C THR A 295 -6.12 9.86 4.37
N ALA A 296 -7.22 10.10 3.66
CA ALA A 296 -8.47 9.41 3.90
C ALA A 296 -9.34 9.36 2.64
N ILE A 297 -10.22 8.36 2.59
CA ILE A 297 -11.27 8.23 1.59
C ILE A 297 -12.60 7.93 2.27
N ARG A 298 -13.68 8.45 1.70
CA ARG A 298 -15.07 8.16 2.08
C ARG A 298 -15.75 7.37 0.97
N ILE A 299 -16.48 6.34 1.35
CA ILE A 299 -17.27 5.48 0.46
C ILE A 299 -18.74 5.57 0.89
N GLU A 300 -19.57 6.20 0.07
CA GLU A 300 -21.02 6.28 0.30
C GLU A 300 -21.68 4.90 0.13
N GLN A 301 -22.62 4.62 1.02
CA GLN A 301 -23.48 3.43 0.99
C GLN A 301 -24.95 3.87 1.12
N PRO A 302 -25.93 3.04 0.71
CA PRO A 302 -27.33 3.43 0.77
C PRO A 302 -27.82 3.88 2.15
N ASP A 303 -27.25 3.33 3.23
CA ASP A 303 -27.63 3.58 4.63
C ASP A 303 -26.61 4.43 5.42
N GLY A 304 -25.60 4.97 4.74
CA GLY A 304 -24.63 5.89 5.35
C GLY A 304 -23.28 5.91 4.63
N ALA A 305 -22.17 5.84 5.35
CA ALA A 305 -20.84 6.00 4.75
C ALA A 305 -19.75 5.24 5.50
N THR A 306 -18.74 4.79 4.76
CA THR A 306 -17.51 4.22 5.31
C THR A 306 -16.35 5.19 5.11
N TYR A 307 -15.50 5.32 6.12
CA TYR A 307 -14.28 6.09 6.11
C TYR A 307 -13.09 5.17 6.36
N VAL A 308 -12.03 5.36 5.59
CA VAL A 308 -10.71 4.76 5.84
C VAL A 308 -9.71 5.90 5.92
N CYS A 309 -9.07 6.06 7.08
CA CYS A 309 -8.15 7.14 7.38
C CYS A 309 -6.79 6.57 7.83
N VAL A 310 -5.71 7.16 7.34
CA VAL A 310 -4.35 6.68 7.56
C VAL A 310 -3.42 7.83 7.91
N LYS A 311 -2.69 7.69 9.01
CA LYS A 311 -1.55 8.53 9.38
C LYS A 311 -0.26 7.91 8.82
N HIS A 312 0.28 8.47 7.75
CA HIS A 312 1.54 8.01 7.16
C HIS A 312 2.74 8.38 8.03
N ASP A 313 2.76 9.62 8.50
CA ASP A 313 3.82 10.08 9.41
C ASP A 313 3.51 9.69 10.85
N LEU A 314 3.99 8.51 11.24
CA LEU A 314 3.86 7.97 12.60
C LEU A 314 4.57 8.81 13.66
N SER A 315 5.39 9.81 13.27
CA SER A 315 6.01 10.73 14.23
C SER A 315 5.06 11.87 14.66
N ILE A 316 3.93 12.06 13.98
CA ILE A 316 2.90 13.03 14.37
C ILE A 316 2.32 12.61 15.73
N GLY A 317 2.56 13.43 16.74
CA GLY A 317 2.23 13.17 18.15
C GLY A 317 3.45 13.14 19.06
N LEU A 318 4.66 12.96 18.50
CA LEU A 318 5.90 12.93 19.27
C LEU A 318 6.27 14.33 19.79
N VAL A 319 6.26 14.50 21.10
CA VAL A 319 6.79 15.68 21.80
C VAL A 319 8.04 15.29 22.60
N ARG A 320 8.93 16.26 22.84
CA ARG A 320 10.23 16.05 23.52
C ARG A 320 10.37 16.97 24.74
N PRO A 321 9.63 16.71 25.84
CA PRO A 321 9.84 17.42 27.10
C PRO A 321 11.20 17.04 27.73
N GLU A 322 11.63 17.78 28.76
CA GLU A 322 12.96 17.65 29.38
C GLU A 322 13.27 16.26 29.94
N VAL A 323 12.24 15.50 30.35
CA VAL A 323 12.42 14.17 30.96
C VAL A 323 12.66 13.09 29.90
N ARG A 324 11.72 12.93 28.96
CA ARG A 324 11.80 11.95 27.87
C ARG A 324 10.81 12.27 26.74
N PRO A 325 11.07 11.83 25.49
CA PRO A 325 10.07 11.90 24.44
C PRO A 325 8.80 11.10 24.77
N VAL A 326 7.64 11.65 24.44
CA VAL A 326 6.32 11.02 24.63
C VAL A 326 5.41 11.30 23.44
N TYR A 327 4.40 10.46 23.24
CA TYR A 327 3.31 10.72 22.28
C TYR A 327 2.11 11.30 23.04
N THR A 328 1.54 12.40 22.55
CA THR A 328 0.32 12.99 23.12
C THR A 328 -0.78 13.12 22.08
N TYR A 329 -2.03 13.05 22.54
CA TYR A 329 -3.19 13.28 21.69
C TYR A 329 -3.16 14.68 21.06
N GLU A 330 -2.84 15.71 21.85
CA GLU A 330 -2.89 17.11 21.41
C GLU A 330 -1.89 17.40 20.28
N ALA A 331 -0.70 16.80 20.34
CA ALA A 331 0.28 16.89 19.25
C ALA A 331 -0.03 15.92 18.10
N GLY A 332 -0.78 14.85 18.39
CA GLY A 332 -1.05 13.74 17.49
C GLY A 332 -2.36 13.82 16.70
N GLU A 333 -3.27 14.72 17.10
CA GLU A 333 -4.60 14.89 16.51
C GLU A 333 -4.51 15.19 15.01
N ILE A 334 -5.23 14.39 14.22
CA ILE A 334 -5.48 14.61 12.80
C ILE A 334 -6.98 14.64 12.60
N ARG A 335 -7.44 15.60 11.78
CA ARG A 335 -8.85 15.77 11.43
C ARG A 335 -9.12 15.23 10.03
N TYR A 336 -10.13 14.38 9.93
CA TYR A 336 -10.63 13.74 8.72
C TYR A 336 -12.13 14.06 8.59
N ASP A 337 -12.47 15.20 8.00
CA ASP A 337 -13.83 15.78 8.00
C ASP A 337 -14.49 15.79 9.39
N GLU A 338 -15.40 14.82 9.62
CA GLU A 338 -16.19 14.67 10.84
C GLU A 338 -15.45 13.96 11.97
N PHE A 339 -14.30 13.35 11.68
CA PHE A 339 -13.49 12.60 12.64
C PHE A 339 -12.26 13.39 13.09
N ALA A 340 -11.87 13.22 14.36
CA ALA A 340 -10.57 13.64 14.86
C ALA A 340 -9.97 12.52 15.71
N THR A 341 -8.72 12.14 15.42
CA THR A 341 -8.02 11.10 16.16
C THR A 341 -6.51 11.23 16.00
N ASP A 342 -5.77 10.72 16.97
CA ASP A 342 -4.33 10.51 16.89
C ASP A 342 -3.97 9.10 16.41
N ALA A 343 -4.95 8.27 16.05
CA ALA A 343 -4.73 6.91 15.60
C ALA A 343 -3.83 6.83 14.36
N ALA A 344 -2.99 5.79 14.31
CA ALA A 344 -2.22 5.44 13.12
C ALA A 344 -3.11 5.02 11.94
N TYR A 345 -4.26 4.43 12.24
CA TYR A 345 -5.27 3.96 11.30
C TYR A 345 -6.66 4.07 11.91
N LEU A 346 -7.65 4.49 11.13
CA LEU A 346 -9.08 4.47 11.49
C LEU A 346 -9.91 3.90 10.33
N TYR A 347 -10.76 2.94 10.66
CA TYR A 347 -11.93 2.56 9.91
C TYR A 347 -13.16 3.03 10.68
N ALA A 348 -14.10 3.68 9.99
CA ALA A 348 -15.39 4.02 10.56
C ALA A 348 -16.50 3.74 9.56
N ARG A 349 -17.65 3.26 10.03
CA ARG A 349 -18.86 3.09 9.24
C ARG A 349 -20.03 3.67 10.00
N LEU A 350 -20.64 4.68 9.40
CA LEU A 350 -21.87 5.28 9.86
C LEU A 350 -23.03 4.61 9.13
N ASN A 351 -23.96 4.02 9.87
CA ASN A 351 -25.22 3.50 9.35
C ASN A 351 -26.38 4.16 10.11
N SER A 352 -27.10 5.09 9.48
CA SER A 352 -28.11 5.92 10.15
C SER A 352 -27.55 6.59 11.43
N ASN A 353 -27.90 6.08 12.62
CA ASN A 353 -27.46 6.60 13.93
C ASN A 353 -26.46 5.67 14.64
N LEU A 354 -25.93 4.65 13.95
CA LEU A 354 -24.95 3.74 14.52
C LEU A 354 -23.59 4.01 13.88
N LEU A 355 -22.60 4.36 14.71
CA LEU A 355 -21.20 4.47 14.32
C LEU A 355 -20.46 3.20 14.77
N LYS A 356 -20.03 2.41 13.80
CA LYS A 356 -19.08 1.33 14.00
C LYS A 356 -17.68 1.82 13.69
N TYR A 357 -16.70 1.50 14.51
CA TYR A 357 -15.33 1.91 14.24
C TYR A 357 -14.32 0.84 14.65
N ALA A 358 -13.19 0.85 13.96
CA ALA A 358 -12.00 0.12 14.35
C ALA A 358 -10.78 1.01 14.12
N PHE A 359 -9.87 1.12 15.08
CA PHE A 359 -8.66 1.93 14.91
C PHE A 359 -7.46 1.25 15.55
N ILE A 360 -6.26 1.68 15.14
CA ILE A 360 -4.98 1.13 15.59
C ILE A 360 -4.14 2.28 16.14
N ASP A 361 -3.60 2.09 17.33
CA ASP A 361 -2.64 2.96 18.03
C ASP A 361 -3.08 4.42 18.08
N GLY A 362 -4.13 4.66 18.87
CA GLY A 362 -4.67 5.99 19.14
C GLY A 362 -5.19 6.09 20.57
N MET A 363 -5.13 7.28 21.13
CA MET A 363 -5.57 7.60 22.48
C MET A 363 -7.04 8.04 22.52
N LYS A 364 -7.51 8.70 21.45
CA LYS A 364 -8.86 9.27 21.44
C LYS A 364 -9.43 9.29 20.02
N LEU A 365 -10.73 9.02 19.93
CA LEU A 365 -11.51 9.15 18.71
C LEU A 365 -12.68 10.09 18.99
N ARG A 366 -12.81 11.11 18.16
CA ARG A 366 -13.94 12.04 18.17
C ARG A 366 -14.68 11.94 16.85
N PHE A 367 -16.02 11.94 16.94
CA PHE A 367 -16.92 12.06 15.80
C PHE A 367 -17.83 13.27 16.04
N ARG A 368 -17.89 14.21 15.10
CA ARG A 368 -18.67 15.46 15.21
C ARG A 368 -18.43 16.20 16.54
N ASN A 369 -17.17 16.28 16.95
CA ASN A 369 -16.69 16.85 18.22
C ASN A 369 -17.09 16.08 19.49
N ILE A 370 -17.85 14.99 19.41
CA ILE A 370 -18.18 14.11 20.53
C ILE A 370 -17.09 13.04 20.65
N THR A 371 -16.54 12.86 21.85
CA THR A 371 -15.59 11.79 22.13
C THR A 371 -16.35 10.46 22.17
N VAL A 372 -16.05 9.57 21.22
CA VAL A 372 -16.63 8.22 21.14
C VAL A 372 -15.70 7.17 21.73
N PHE A 373 -14.39 7.46 21.81
CA PHE A 373 -13.41 6.64 22.49
C PHE A 373 -12.36 7.52 23.18
N SER A 374 -11.93 7.12 24.37
CA SER A 374 -10.74 7.65 25.04
C SER A 374 -10.08 6.54 25.85
N SER A 375 -8.76 6.40 25.76
CA SER A 375 -7.96 5.61 26.69
C SER A 375 -7.09 6.52 27.55
N GLU A 376 -6.57 5.99 28.65
CA GLU A 376 -5.42 6.59 29.34
C GLU A 376 -4.19 6.61 28.41
N GLU A 377 -3.22 7.48 28.73
CA GLU A 377 -1.98 7.66 27.95
C GLU A 377 -1.28 6.32 27.67
N PRO A 378 -0.68 6.15 26.48
CA PRO A 378 0.03 4.91 26.16
C PRO A 378 1.21 4.75 27.12
N SER A 379 1.26 3.63 27.83
CA SER A 379 2.43 3.25 28.63
C SER A 379 3.54 2.75 27.70
N ILE A 380 4.52 3.63 27.44
CA ILE A 380 5.61 3.46 26.44
C ILE A 380 6.72 2.52 26.95
N ILE A 381 6.41 1.29 27.37
CA ILE A 381 7.45 0.29 27.70
C ILE A 381 7.11 -1.05 27.05
N ASP A 382 7.74 -1.32 25.90
CA ASP A 382 7.70 -2.63 25.24
C ASP A 382 8.77 -3.56 25.85
N LEU A 383 8.29 -4.53 26.62
CA LEU A 383 9.10 -5.60 27.22
C LEU A 383 8.56 -6.98 26.80
N THR A 384 7.89 -7.13 25.65
CA THR A 384 7.34 -8.44 25.24
C THR A 384 8.37 -9.54 25.06
N HIS A 385 9.63 -9.15 24.83
CA HIS A 385 10.78 -10.05 24.74
C HIS A 385 11.25 -10.56 26.13
N ARG A 386 10.63 -10.09 27.22
CA ARG A 386 10.91 -10.42 28.61
C ARG A 386 9.67 -11.05 29.26
N PRO A 387 9.45 -12.36 29.09
CA PRO A 387 8.33 -13.06 29.71
C PRO A 387 8.42 -13.12 31.25
N ASP A 388 9.56 -12.69 31.81
CA ASP A 388 9.90 -12.67 33.24
C ASP A 388 9.42 -11.41 33.99
N ILE A 389 8.81 -10.44 33.31
CA ILE A 389 8.41 -9.16 33.91
C ILE A 389 6.90 -9.14 34.18
N ASP A 390 6.53 -8.81 35.43
CA ASP A 390 5.13 -8.58 35.81
C ASP A 390 4.60 -7.34 35.07
N ARG A 391 3.41 -7.50 34.48
CA ARG A 391 2.80 -6.51 33.59
C ARG A 391 2.01 -5.45 34.33
N LYS A 392 1.82 -5.64 35.63
CA LYS A 392 1.28 -4.61 36.52
C LYS A 392 2.35 -4.30 37.55
N GLY A 393 2.58 -3.02 37.79
CA GLY A 393 3.60 -2.61 38.75
C GLY A 393 3.25 -1.28 39.38
N THR A 394 3.97 -0.98 40.46
CA THR A 394 3.88 0.32 41.11
C THR A 394 5.28 0.89 41.14
N PHE A 395 5.41 2.15 40.71
CA PHE A 395 6.63 2.91 40.87
C PHE A 395 6.44 3.86 42.04
N LYS A 396 7.40 3.85 42.99
CA LYS A 396 7.33 4.66 44.19
C LYS A 396 8.70 5.28 44.49
N THR A 397 8.73 6.59 44.65
CA THR A 397 9.85 7.34 45.23
C THR A 397 9.37 8.13 46.45
N GLU A 398 10.25 8.92 47.08
CA GLU A 398 9.86 9.84 48.14
C GLU A 398 8.90 10.95 47.67
N LYS A 399 8.82 11.22 46.36
CA LYS A 399 8.04 12.33 45.79
C LYS A 399 6.88 11.89 44.91
N GLU A 400 6.89 10.65 44.41
CA GLU A 400 5.96 10.21 43.38
C GLU A 400 5.51 8.77 43.61
N TYR A 401 4.26 8.50 43.27
CA TYR A 401 3.68 7.16 43.25
C TYR A 401 2.72 7.04 42.08
N TRP A 402 2.89 5.99 41.28
CA TRP A 402 1.92 5.63 40.25
C TRP A 402 1.94 4.13 39.97
N GLU A 403 0.74 3.63 39.68
CA GLU A 403 0.52 2.28 39.17
C GLU A 403 0.67 2.32 37.65
N PHE A 404 1.24 1.27 37.06
CA PHE A 404 1.34 1.12 35.62
C PHE A 404 0.89 -0.27 35.20
N GLU A 405 0.27 -0.34 34.02
CA GLU A 405 0.09 -1.57 33.25
C GLU A 405 0.98 -1.50 32.01
N LEU A 406 1.88 -2.46 31.85
CA LEU A 406 2.74 -2.60 30.68
C LEU A 406 1.88 -3.05 29.49
N LYS A 407 1.63 -2.15 28.55
CA LYS A 407 0.89 -2.44 27.31
C LYS A 407 1.85 -2.91 26.22
N THR A 408 1.39 -3.86 25.43
CA THR A 408 2.19 -4.48 24.37
C THR A 408 1.40 -4.44 23.07
N LYS A 409 2.09 -4.17 21.94
CA LYS A 409 1.56 -4.13 20.56
C LYS A 409 0.96 -2.77 20.19
N TRP A 410 0.90 -2.50 18.88
CA TRP A 410 -0.06 -1.55 18.31
C TRP A 410 -1.44 -1.91 18.87
N ASP A 411 -1.89 -1.18 19.87
CA ASP A 411 -3.20 -1.42 20.46
C ASP A 411 -4.25 -1.17 19.40
N SER A 412 -5.34 -1.92 19.46
CA SER A 412 -6.38 -1.81 18.48
C SER A 412 -7.72 -2.05 19.15
N TRP A 413 -8.66 -1.19 18.83
CA TRP A 413 -10.01 -1.22 19.39
C TRP A 413 -11.01 -1.31 18.26
N GLU A 414 -12.09 -2.03 18.50
CA GLU A 414 -13.25 -2.14 17.62
C GLU A 414 -14.49 -2.08 18.48
N ASP A 415 -15.43 -1.19 18.14
CA ASP A 415 -16.66 -0.99 18.91
C ASP A 415 -17.78 -0.41 18.03
N GLU A 416 -18.98 -0.30 18.59
CA GLU A 416 -20.12 0.36 17.99
C GLU A 416 -20.85 1.24 19.01
N THR A 417 -21.20 2.46 18.60
CA THR A 417 -21.87 3.44 19.46
C THR A 417 -23.00 4.15 18.72
N SER A 418 -24.05 4.50 19.46
CA SER A 418 -25.15 5.30 18.92
C SER A 418 -24.74 6.78 18.89
N VAL A 419 -24.94 7.45 17.76
CA VAL A 419 -24.50 8.84 17.50
C VAL A 419 -25.62 9.76 17.06
#